data_AF-A0A522LPI7-F1
#
_entry.id   AF-A0A522LPI7-F1
#
_cell.length_a   1.000
_cell.length_b   1.000
_cell.length_c   1.000
_cell.angle_alpha   90.00
_cell.angle_beta   90.00
_cell.angle_gamma   90.00
#
_symmetry.space_group_name_H-M   'P 1'
#
loop_
_entity.id
_entity.type
_entity.pdbx_description
1 polymer ?
#
loop_
_entity_poly.entity_id
_entity_poly.type
_entity_poly.pdbx_seq_one_letter_code
_entity_poly.pdbx_strand_id
1 'polypeptide(L)'
;MNIQSLECVKMKRCLIIFLVTLVVLGITARAFCYQADIIDISGGKYFPAVNEEIAKAQKSINVVMFAMESSLTRPDSKPNKLIDALIGAKNRGVDVEVILDQNVDFVQRRNVNDWENKIKSTRAYKRLKEAGIKVYYDEPARYTHAKAVIIDKRIVILGSTNWTEASFDNNIETSVLINSTKLANEILTYLKTIKIDTKIDEYIDSIGPSIPISWEFMQNPKFAPLLVKNQAERAFDIYLYLLWKFDGNPQGKLTLFYDDLAKYLGIHEGWVITDYRRQIIKVFRKLEQQYKFIKFEPRYAKEATITLLNYIEPGKVYEIPEGQYFDFPDDYFNLGWNKELFLRAKFCYLINLANTDISDIKPYWSKSVTTITKQFGDIGQDVISKGMGELRRKKLLEVRYDELSGKVYEQRRPKMYKLLKLYDPKALELRLKGIEDKYGKEAYAKARRYTEIVFEENNPEVIEDIILKTKEYGAKEIRRAFGEVARKNIDNPKRTYLYVTRILKRAND
;
A
#
# COMPACT_ATOMS: atom_id res chain seq x y z
N MET A 1 -68.62 -47.76 -40.17
CA MET A 1 -67.96 -46.50 -39.75
C MET A 1 -66.77 -46.25 -40.66
N ASN A 2 -66.77 -45.15 -41.39
CA ASN A 2 -66.00 -44.95 -42.61
C ASN A 2 -64.53 -44.58 -42.31
N ILE A 3 -63.59 -45.45 -42.66
CA ILE A 3 -62.14 -45.38 -42.35
C ILE A 3 -61.52 -44.07 -42.90
N GLN A 4 -62.00 -43.58 -44.05
CA GLN A 4 -61.54 -42.33 -44.66
C GLN A 4 -61.80 -41.08 -43.80
N SER A 5 -62.87 -41.06 -43.00
CA SER A 5 -63.17 -39.92 -42.12
C SER A 5 -62.21 -39.84 -40.93
N LEU A 6 -61.73 -41.00 -40.45
CA LEU A 6 -60.78 -41.08 -39.34
C LEU A 6 -59.37 -40.65 -39.77
N GLU A 7 -58.96 -40.98 -40.99
CA GLU A 7 -57.65 -40.58 -41.53
C GLU A 7 -57.58 -39.08 -41.79
N CYS A 8 -58.64 -38.47 -42.32
CA CYS A 8 -58.70 -37.01 -42.55
C CYS A 8 -58.61 -36.22 -41.22
N VAL A 9 -59.29 -36.71 -40.16
CA VAL A 9 -59.22 -36.09 -38.82
C VAL A 9 -57.85 -36.27 -38.19
N LYS A 10 -57.20 -37.45 -38.33
CA LYS A 10 -55.83 -37.68 -37.86
C LYS A 10 -54.82 -36.78 -38.57
N MET A 11 -54.94 -36.62 -39.89
CA MET A 11 -54.03 -35.78 -40.68
C MET A 11 -54.16 -34.29 -40.31
N LYS A 12 -55.40 -33.78 -40.12
CA LYS A 12 -55.62 -32.41 -39.61
C LYS A 12 -55.06 -32.21 -38.21
N ARG A 13 -55.21 -33.19 -37.30
CA ARG A 13 -54.63 -33.13 -35.96
C ARG A 13 -53.09 -33.14 -35.99
N CYS A 14 -52.47 -33.98 -36.81
CA CYS A 14 -51.01 -33.99 -36.99
C CYS A 14 -50.50 -32.66 -37.55
N LEU A 15 -51.20 -32.06 -38.52
CA LEU A 15 -50.83 -30.77 -39.09
C LEU A 15 -50.94 -29.62 -38.08
N ILE A 16 -52.01 -29.61 -37.27
CA ILE A 16 -52.18 -28.62 -36.18
C ILE A 16 -51.10 -28.81 -35.13
N ILE A 17 -50.80 -30.04 -34.70
CA ILE A 17 -49.73 -30.32 -33.74
C ILE A 17 -48.38 -29.87 -34.32
N PHE A 18 -48.10 -30.14 -35.60
CA PHE A 18 -46.87 -29.72 -36.25
C PHE A 18 -46.73 -28.19 -36.33
N LEU A 19 -47.81 -27.48 -36.70
CA LEU A 19 -47.85 -26.02 -36.75
C LEU A 19 -47.71 -25.40 -35.35
N VAL A 20 -48.39 -25.95 -34.34
CA VAL A 20 -48.25 -25.51 -32.94
C VAL A 20 -46.83 -25.77 -32.44
N THR A 21 -46.24 -26.91 -32.77
CA THR A 21 -44.84 -27.23 -32.41
C THR A 21 -43.86 -26.25 -33.08
N LEU A 22 -44.07 -25.90 -34.35
CA LEU A 22 -43.26 -24.89 -35.07
C LEU A 22 -43.40 -23.50 -34.46
N VAL A 23 -44.61 -23.09 -34.08
CA VAL A 23 -44.87 -21.81 -33.41
C VAL A 23 -44.24 -21.80 -32.02
N VAL A 24 -44.38 -22.88 -31.25
CA VAL A 24 -43.75 -23.01 -29.92
C VAL A 24 -42.23 -22.99 -30.05
N LEU A 25 -41.64 -23.74 -30.99
CA LEU A 25 -40.19 -23.75 -31.26
C LEU A 25 -39.69 -22.36 -31.70
N GLY A 26 -40.44 -21.66 -32.54
CA GLY A 26 -40.13 -20.30 -33.00
C GLY A 26 -40.24 -19.24 -31.89
N ILE A 27 -41.19 -19.40 -30.95
CA ILE A 27 -41.35 -18.53 -29.78
C ILE A 27 -40.27 -18.82 -28.74
N THR A 28 -39.91 -20.10 -28.51
CA THR A 28 -38.83 -20.47 -27.57
C THR A 28 -37.46 -20.06 -28.07
N ALA A 29 -37.21 -20.04 -29.39
CA ALA A 29 -35.95 -19.58 -29.97
C ALA A 29 -35.72 -18.07 -29.82
N ARG A 30 -36.79 -17.27 -29.65
CA ARG A 30 -36.69 -15.82 -29.38
C ARG A 30 -36.58 -15.48 -27.90
N ALA A 31 -36.81 -16.44 -27.00
CA ALA A 31 -36.88 -16.17 -25.56
C ALA A 31 -35.51 -15.86 -24.90
N PHE A 32 -34.39 -16.16 -25.57
CA PHE A 32 -33.05 -16.01 -24.98
C PHE A 32 -32.01 -15.27 -25.85
N CYS A 33 -32.42 -14.61 -26.94
CA CYS A 33 -31.49 -13.87 -27.81
C CYS A 33 -31.58 -12.36 -27.57
N TYR A 34 -30.44 -11.70 -27.43
CA TYR A 34 -30.35 -10.24 -27.45
C TYR A 34 -30.12 -9.79 -28.90
N GLN A 35 -30.91 -8.84 -29.39
CA GLN A 35 -30.52 -8.08 -30.57
C GLN A 35 -29.32 -7.22 -30.17
N ALA A 36 -28.17 -7.46 -30.79
CA ALA A 36 -26.92 -6.82 -30.44
C ALA A 36 -25.98 -6.76 -31.65
N ASP A 37 -25.35 -5.61 -31.85
CA ASP A 37 -24.19 -5.51 -32.74
C ASP A 37 -22.95 -5.87 -31.92
N ILE A 38 -22.16 -6.84 -32.39
CA ILE A 38 -20.98 -7.34 -31.69
C ILE A 38 -19.74 -7.03 -32.52
N ILE A 39 -18.73 -6.43 -31.89
CA ILE A 39 -17.44 -6.10 -32.49
C ILE A 39 -16.35 -6.77 -31.66
N ASP A 40 -15.52 -7.57 -32.32
CA ASP A 40 -14.30 -8.11 -31.69
C ASP A 40 -13.25 -7.01 -31.54
N ILE A 41 -12.89 -6.71 -30.29
CA ILE A 41 -11.90 -5.70 -29.91
C ILE A 41 -10.69 -6.34 -29.21
N SER A 42 -10.40 -7.61 -29.48
CA SER A 42 -9.28 -8.34 -28.88
C SER A 42 -7.90 -7.74 -29.20
N GLY A 43 -6.94 -7.96 -28.30
CA GLY A 43 -5.56 -7.49 -28.42
C GLY A 43 -5.43 -5.96 -28.56
N GLY A 44 -4.61 -5.50 -29.50
CA GLY A 44 -4.31 -4.08 -29.71
C GLY A 44 -5.53 -3.21 -30.06
N LYS A 45 -6.68 -3.80 -30.42
CA LYS A 45 -7.93 -3.09 -30.71
C LYS A 45 -8.67 -2.61 -29.47
N TYR A 46 -8.40 -3.20 -28.30
CA TYR A 46 -9.15 -2.91 -27.08
C TYR A 46 -8.99 -1.46 -26.66
N PHE A 47 -7.75 -1.00 -26.47
CA PHE A 47 -7.45 0.35 -26.01
C PHE A 47 -8.13 1.44 -26.85
N PRO A 48 -7.94 1.51 -28.19
CA PRO A 48 -8.57 2.57 -28.99
C PRO A 48 -10.10 2.51 -28.93
N ALA A 49 -10.71 1.32 -28.99
CA ALA A 49 -12.17 1.19 -28.93
C ALA A 49 -12.75 1.64 -27.57
N VAL A 50 -12.17 1.21 -26.46
CA VAL A 50 -12.64 1.59 -25.12
C VAL A 50 -12.43 3.09 -24.87
N ASN A 51 -11.27 3.62 -25.25
CA ASN A 51 -10.96 5.03 -25.07
C ASN A 51 -11.91 5.94 -25.88
N GLU A 52 -12.23 5.54 -27.11
CA GLU A 52 -13.18 6.25 -27.97
C GLU A 52 -14.60 6.25 -27.39
N GLU A 53 -15.09 5.11 -26.90
CA GLU A 53 -16.43 5.04 -26.31
C GLU A 53 -16.54 5.81 -24.98
N ILE A 54 -15.48 5.82 -24.15
CA ILE A 54 -15.43 6.69 -22.95
C ILE A 54 -15.46 8.17 -23.35
N ALA A 55 -14.77 8.56 -24.43
CA ALA A 55 -14.79 9.94 -24.91
C ALA A 55 -16.18 10.36 -25.42
N LYS A 56 -16.93 9.46 -26.05
CA LYS A 56 -18.30 9.71 -26.56
C LYS A 56 -19.39 9.65 -25.48
N ALA A 57 -19.10 9.04 -24.33
CA ALA A 57 -20.08 8.86 -23.25
C ALA A 57 -20.75 10.19 -22.83
N GLN A 58 -22.07 10.16 -22.66
CA GLN A 58 -22.89 11.33 -22.35
C GLN A 58 -23.58 11.29 -20.99
N LYS A 59 -23.91 10.11 -20.46
CA LYS A 59 -24.78 9.95 -19.28
C LYS A 59 -24.10 9.21 -18.15
N SER A 60 -23.55 8.03 -18.42
CA SER A 60 -22.99 7.18 -17.37
C SER A 60 -21.90 6.24 -17.86
N ILE A 61 -20.90 6.00 -17.02
CA ILE A 61 -19.89 4.96 -17.22
C ILE A 61 -19.80 4.12 -15.95
N ASN A 62 -19.98 2.82 -16.07
CA ASN A 62 -19.83 1.86 -14.98
C ASN A 62 -18.67 0.93 -15.33
N VAL A 63 -17.64 0.90 -14.48
CA VAL A 63 -16.47 0.05 -14.67
C VAL A 63 -16.39 -0.93 -13.53
N VAL A 64 -16.22 -2.21 -13.85
CA VAL A 64 -15.88 -3.24 -12.87
C VAL A 64 -14.60 -3.88 -13.31
N MET A 65 -13.56 -3.76 -12.50
CA MET A 65 -12.20 -4.12 -12.91
C MET A 65 -11.48 -4.92 -11.84
N PHE A 66 -11.03 -6.11 -12.22
CA PHE A 66 -10.22 -6.97 -11.37
C PHE A 66 -8.86 -6.38 -11.02
N ALA A 67 -8.18 -5.78 -12.00
CA ALA A 67 -6.91 -5.11 -11.80
C ALA A 67 -6.82 -3.84 -12.65
N MET A 68 -6.53 -2.72 -12.00
CA MET A 68 -6.39 -1.41 -12.60
C MET A 68 -5.12 -0.75 -12.06
N GLU A 69 -4.10 -0.67 -12.90
CA GLU A 69 -2.84 -0.01 -12.58
C GLU A 69 -2.90 1.47 -12.93
N SER A 70 -2.33 2.29 -12.04
CA SER A 70 -2.00 3.68 -12.35
C SER A 70 -0.52 3.86 -12.09
N SER A 71 0.26 4.09 -13.14
CA SER A 71 1.72 4.20 -13.05
C SER A 71 2.16 5.67 -12.95
N LEU A 72 3.12 6.01 -12.10
CA LEU A 72 3.74 7.34 -12.15
C LEU A 72 4.84 7.45 -13.20
N THR A 73 5.56 6.36 -13.41
CA THR A 73 6.76 6.32 -14.24
C THR A 73 6.41 6.19 -15.71
N ARG A 74 5.19 5.76 -16.02
CA ARG A 74 4.65 5.67 -17.37
C ARG A 74 3.31 6.44 -17.45
N PRO A 75 3.31 7.77 -17.31
CA PRO A 75 2.07 8.57 -17.36
C PRO A 75 1.33 8.37 -18.68
N ASP A 76 2.07 8.10 -19.77
CA ASP A 76 1.53 7.81 -21.10
C ASP A 76 1.08 6.36 -21.33
N SER A 77 1.10 5.50 -20.31
CA SER A 77 0.63 4.11 -20.42
C SER A 77 -0.86 4.03 -20.77
N LYS A 78 -1.25 2.97 -21.47
CA LYS A 78 -2.66 2.73 -21.84
C LYS A 78 -3.60 2.67 -20.62
N PRO A 79 -3.25 2.02 -19.49
CA PRO A 79 -4.05 2.09 -18.27
C PRO A 79 -4.26 3.51 -17.75
N ASN A 80 -3.19 4.31 -17.66
CA ASN A 80 -3.30 5.70 -17.19
C ASN A 80 -4.17 6.55 -18.11
N LYS A 81 -4.03 6.39 -19.43
CA LYS A 81 -4.86 7.09 -20.42
C LYS A 81 -6.35 6.75 -20.27
N LEU A 82 -6.70 5.50 -19.96
CA LEU A 82 -8.09 5.12 -19.68
C LEU A 82 -8.59 5.72 -18.35
N ILE A 83 -7.75 5.75 -17.32
CA ILE A 83 -8.09 6.44 -16.05
C ILE A 83 -8.30 7.94 -16.29
N ASP A 84 -7.44 8.59 -17.06
CA ASP A 84 -7.59 9.99 -17.46
C ASP A 84 -8.84 10.23 -18.29
N ALA A 85 -9.21 9.29 -19.16
CA ALA A 85 -10.45 9.37 -19.93
C ALA A 85 -11.69 9.29 -19.02
N LEU A 86 -11.67 8.46 -17.97
CA LEU A 86 -12.73 8.42 -16.95
C LEU A 86 -12.83 9.73 -16.18
N ILE A 87 -11.69 10.30 -15.76
CA ILE A 87 -11.63 11.61 -15.08
C ILE A 87 -12.16 12.71 -16.01
N GLY A 88 -11.75 12.68 -17.29
CA GLY A 88 -12.25 13.59 -18.31
C GLY A 88 -13.77 13.47 -18.49
N ALA A 89 -14.33 12.25 -18.49
CA ALA A 89 -15.78 12.03 -18.56
C ALA A 89 -16.50 12.60 -17.33
N LYS A 90 -15.96 12.36 -16.13
CA LYS A 90 -16.49 12.94 -14.89
C LYS A 90 -16.52 14.47 -14.94
N ASN A 91 -15.46 15.09 -15.45
CA ASN A 91 -15.37 16.54 -15.61
C ASN A 91 -16.37 17.10 -16.63
N ARG A 92 -16.81 16.28 -17.60
CA ARG A 92 -17.91 16.63 -18.52
C ARG A 92 -19.31 16.47 -17.89
N GLY A 93 -19.41 16.00 -16.64
CA GLY A 93 -20.67 15.77 -15.94
C GLY A 93 -21.26 14.37 -16.13
N VAL A 94 -20.51 13.43 -16.72
CA VAL A 94 -20.93 12.02 -16.84
C VAL A 94 -20.90 11.36 -15.46
N ASP A 95 -21.92 10.56 -15.13
CA ASP A 95 -21.92 9.78 -13.88
C ASP A 95 -20.98 8.58 -14.00
N VAL A 96 -19.82 8.67 -13.36
CA VAL A 96 -18.80 7.62 -13.40
C VAL A 96 -18.78 6.87 -12.06
N GLU A 97 -18.94 5.54 -12.15
CA GLU A 97 -18.83 4.62 -11.03
C GLU A 97 -17.83 3.51 -11.37
N VAL A 98 -16.94 3.21 -10.42
CA VAL A 98 -15.89 2.20 -10.57
C VAL A 98 -15.91 1.26 -9.36
N ILE A 99 -16.01 -0.04 -9.62
CA ILE A 99 -15.87 -1.09 -8.61
C ILE A 99 -14.58 -1.86 -8.91
N LEU A 100 -13.69 -1.91 -7.92
CA LEU A 100 -12.42 -2.60 -7.98
C LEU A 100 -12.50 -3.87 -7.15
N ASP A 101 -11.88 -4.94 -7.65
CA ASP A 101 -11.71 -6.17 -6.89
C ASP A 101 -10.62 -5.93 -5.82
N GLN A 102 -10.98 -6.08 -4.54
CA GLN A 102 -10.02 -5.99 -3.44
C GLN A 102 -9.32 -7.31 -3.16
N ASN A 103 -9.76 -8.40 -3.78
CA ASN A 103 -9.22 -9.69 -3.46
C ASN A 103 -7.77 -9.75 -3.90
N VAL A 104 -7.00 -10.12 -2.91
CA VAL A 104 -5.56 -10.23 -2.98
C VAL A 104 -5.13 -11.23 -4.04
N ASP A 105 -3.95 -11.02 -4.61
CA ASP A 105 -3.23 -12.12 -5.21
C ASP A 105 -3.00 -13.21 -4.17
N PHE A 106 -3.68 -14.34 -4.35
CA PHE A 106 -3.32 -15.58 -3.71
C PHE A 106 -2.03 -16.11 -4.35
N VAL A 107 -0.88 -15.58 -3.96
CA VAL A 107 0.37 -16.30 -4.19
C VAL A 107 0.34 -17.51 -3.25
N GLN A 108 0.09 -18.68 -3.82
CA GLN A 108 -0.04 -19.92 -3.05
C GLN A 108 1.21 -20.16 -2.19
N ARG A 109 1.03 -20.08 -0.87
CA ARG A 109 1.99 -20.59 0.12
C ARG A 109 1.46 -21.89 0.71
N ARG A 110 2.39 -22.74 1.16
CA ARG A 110 2.18 -24.13 1.62
C ARG A 110 1.16 -24.36 2.75
N ASN A 111 0.53 -23.34 3.34
CA ASN A 111 -0.45 -23.51 4.43
C ASN A 111 -1.76 -22.76 4.13
N VAL A 112 -2.88 -23.43 4.42
CA VAL A 112 -4.25 -23.07 4.02
C VAL A 112 -4.80 -21.79 4.71
N ASN A 113 -4.12 -21.27 5.74
CA ASN A 113 -4.68 -20.25 6.65
C ASN A 113 -3.88 -18.93 6.73
N ASP A 114 -2.92 -18.69 5.83
CA ASP A 114 -2.06 -17.50 5.86
C ASP A 114 -2.15 -16.77 4.51
N TRP A 115 -3.13 -15.87 4.41
CA TRP A 115 -3.32 -14.95 3.29
C TRP A 115 -2.70 -13.61 3.67
N GLU A 116 -1.86 -13.06 2.81
CA GLU A 116 -1.52 -11.64 2.91
C GLU A 116 -2.47 -10.85 2.03
N ASN A 117 -2.80 -9.61 2.41
CA ASN A 117 -3.77 -8.72 1.76
C ASN A 117 -3.09 -7.47 1.17
N LYS A 118 -2.52 -7.53 -0.03
CA LYS A 118 -2.23 -6.33 -0.87
C LYS A 118 -3.43 -6.00 -1.74
N ILE A 119 -4.15 -4.93 -1.38
CA ILE A 119 -5.27 -4.43 -2.16
C ILE A 119 -4.77 -4.01 -3.54
N LYS A 120 -5.27 -4.67 -4.58
CA LYS A 120 -4.98 -4.35 -5.98
C LYS A 120 -5.49 -2.95 -6.30
N SER A 121 -4.87 -2.28 -7.27
CA SER A 121 -5.41 -1.02 -7.81
C SER A 121 -5.48 0.17 -6.84
N THR A 122 -4.82 0.11 -5.68
CA THR A 122 -4.90 1.16 -4.62
C THR A 122 -4.62 2.56 -5.14
N ARG A 123 -3.66 2.70 -6.07
CA ARG A 123 -3.30 3.99 -6.65
C ARG A 123 -4.34 4.52 -7.64
N ALA A 124 -4.88 3.64 -8.49
CA ALA A 124 -5.97 3.99 -9.39
C ALA A 124 -7.22 4.38 -8.58
N TYR A 125 -7.51 3.65 -7.50
CA TYR A 125 -8.56 3.96 -6.56
C TYR A 125 -8.44 5.41 -6.04
N LYS A 126 -7.29 5.77 -5.47
CA LYS A 126 -7.06 7.13 -4.93
C LYS A 126 -7.19 8.20 -6.01
N ARG A 127 -6.53 8.02 -7.16
CA ARG A 127 -6.54 8.99 -8.26
C ARG A 127 -7.96 9.27 -8.78
N LEU A 128 -8.77 8.23 -8.94
CA LEU A 128 -10.17 8.36 -9.36
C LEU A 128 -11.02 9.02 -8.26
N LYS A 129 -10.82 8.64 -7.00
CA LYS A 129 -11.58 9.19 -5.86
C LYS A 129 -11.27 10.67 -5.62
N GLU A 130 -10.01 11.08 -5.72
CA GLU A 130 -9.56 12.48 -5.68
C GLU A 130 -10.19 13.32 -6.80
N ALA A 131 -10.44 12.72 -7.97
CA ALA A 131 -11.17 13.36 -9.07
C ALA A 131 -12.70 13.38 -8.88
N GLY A 132 -13.21 12.99 -7.72
CA GLY A 132 -14.65 13.02 -7.39
C GLY A 132 -15.48 11.90 -8.04
N ILE A 133 -14.84 10.84 -8.53
CA ILE A 133 -15.51 9.65 -9.07
C ILE A 133 -15.99 8.77 -7.90
N LYS A 134 -17.15 8.11 -8.06
CA LYS A 134 -17.62 7.10 -7.11
C LYS A 134 -16.78 5.84 -7.32
N VAL A 135 -15.86 5.56 -6.40
CA VAL A 135 -14.97 4.40 -6.48
C VAL A 135 -15.14 3.56 -5.24
N TYR A 136 -15.31 2.26 -5.45
CA TYR A 136 -15.54 1.29 -4.41
C TYR A 136 -14.64 0.08 -4.58
N TYR A 137 -14.41 -0.63 -3.48
CA TYR A 137 -13.95 -2.02 -3.53
C TYR A 137 -15.11 -2.97 -3.26
N ASP A 138 -15.10 -4.15 -3.90
CA ASP A 138 -16.01 -5.25 -3.55
C ASP A 138 -15.73 -5.79 -2.15
N GLU A 139 -16.43 -6.83 -1.66
CA GLU A 139 -16.13 -7.45 -0.35
C GLU A 139 -14.99 -8.50 -0.47
N PRO A 140 -14.13 -8.68 0.54
CA PRO A 140 -12.96 -9.56 0.43
C PRO A 140 -13.30 -11.06 0.34
N ALA A 141 -14.55 -11.43 0.59
CA ALA A 141 -14.97 -12.83 0.70
C ALA A 141 -15.20 -13.50 -0.67
N ARG A 142 -15.38 -12.73 -1.75
CA ARG A 142 -15.74 -13.25 -3.08
C ARG A 142 -15.04 -12.46 -4.17
N TYR A 143 -14.53 -13.17 -5.18
CA TYR A 143 -13.88 -12.55 -6.33
C TYR A 143 -14.93 -11.98 -7.27
N THR A 144 -14.91 -10.67 -7.50
CA THR A 144 -15.67 -10.08 -8.60
C THR A 144 -15.06 -10.48 -9.95
N HIS A 145 -13.72 -10.58 -10.05
CA HIS A 145 -12.90 -11.02 -11.22
C HIS A 145 -13.34 -10.51 -12.62
N ALA A 146 -14.26 -9.57 -12.69
CA ALA A 146 -14.81 -9.04 -13.92
C ALA A 146 -13.89 -8.00 -14.53
N LYS A 147 -13.94 -7.87 -15.85
CA LYS A 147 -13.35 -6.77 -16.62
C LYS A 147 -14.44 -6.26 -17.56
N ALA A 148 -15.28 -5.41 -17.01
CA ALA A 148 -16.50 -4.94 -17.64
C ALA A 148 -16.54 -3.42 -17.67
N VAL A 149 -16.95 -2.86 -18.81
CA VAL A 149 -17.22 -1.43 -18.96
C VAL A 149 -18.58 -1.26 -19.62
N ILE A 150 -19.49 -0.55 -18.95
CA ILE A 150 -20.85 -0.30 -19.44
C ILE A 150 -21.04 1.21 -19.58
N ILE A 151 -21.31 1.66 -20.80
CA ILE A 151 -21.41 3.07 -21.16
C ILE A 151 -22.85 3.36 -21.60
N ASP A 152 -23.41 4.42 -21.03
CA ASP A 152 -24.74 4.97 -21.31
C ASP A 152 -25.88 3.95 -21.29
N LYS A 153 -25.73 2.89 -20.47
CA LYS A 153 -26.65 1.75 -20.36
C LYS A 153 -26.97 1.12 -21.73
N ARG A 154 -26.00 1.13 -22.64
CA ARG A 154 -26.15 0.69 -24.03
C ARG A 154 -24.94 -0.09 -24.53
N ILE A 155 -23.75 0.48 -24.42
CA ILE A 155 -22.52 -0.16 -24.87
C ILE A 155 -21.98 -1.01 -23.73
N VAL A 156 -21.69 -2.27 -24.02
CA VAL A 156 -21.15 -3.25 -23.09
C VAL A 156 -19.83 -3.74 -23.64
N ILE A 157 -18.76 -3.55 -22.88
CA ILE A 157 -17.45 -4.13 -23.16
C ILE A 157 -17.18 -5.20 -22.11
N LEU A 158 -16.89 -6.42 -22.57
CA LEU A 158 -16.59 -7.57 -21.73
C LEU A 158 -15.41 -8.34 -22.31
N GLY A 159 -14.58 -8.91 -21.44
CA GLY A 159 -13.48 -9.77 -21.87
C GLY A 159 -12.53 -10.12 -20.74
N SER A 160 -11.31 -10.50 -21.13
CA SER A 160 -10.24 -10.88 -20.21
C SER A 160 -9.31 -9.72 -19.84
N THR A 161 -9.34 -8.61 -20.59
CA THR A 161 -8.38 -7.50 -20.49
C THR A 161 -8.49 -6.73 -19.17
N ASN A 162 -7.50 -6.89 -18.29
CA ASN A 162 -7.33 -5.99 -17.16
C ASN A 162 -6.78 -4.64 -17.62
N TRP A 163 -6.92 -3.60 -16.80
CA TRP A 163 -6.28 -2.31 -17.06
C TRP A 163 -4.89 -2.28 -16.43
N THR A 164 -4.00 -3.16 -16.90
CA THR A 164 -2.62 -3.28 -16.47
C THR A 164 -1.69 -3.24 -17.67
N GLU A 165 -0.45 -2.79 -17.48
CA GLU A 165 0.51 -2.74 -18.59
C GLU A 165 0.75 -4.14 -19.19
N ALA A 166 0.81 -5.16 -18.33
CA ALA A 166 0.92 -6.55 -18.76
C ALA A 166 -0.23 -6.99 -19.67
N SER A 167 -1.49 -6.69 -19.31
CA SER A 167 -2.65 -7.03 -20.17
C SER A 167 -2.61 -6.32 -21.52
N PHE A 168 -2.03 -5.12 -21.59
CA PHE A 168 -1.97 -4.35 -22.83
C PHE A 168 -0.78 -4.64 -23.74
N ASP A 169 0.36 -5.00 -23.16
CA ASP A 169 1.63 -5.08 -23.87
C ASP A 169 2.17 -6.52 -23.97
N ASN A 170 1.83 -7.41 -23.03
CA ASN A 170 2.44 -8.74 -22.91
C ASN A 170 1.45 -9.91 -23.01
N ASN A 171 0.20 -9.73 -22.59
CA ASN A 171 -0.79 -10.81 -22.58
C ASN A 171 -1.54 -10.93 -23.91
N ILE A 172 -2.00 -12.14 -24.20
CA ILE A 172 -2.98 -12.38 -25.27
C ILE A 172 -4.36 -12.32 -24.63
N GLU A 173 -5.09 -11.23 -24.88
CA GLU A 173 -6.40 -10.94 -24.29
C GLU A 173 -7.52 -10.98 -25.33
N THR A 174 -8.71 -11.43 -24.93
CA THR A 174 -9.91 -11.47 -25.79
C THR A 174 -11.02 -10.63 -25.18
N SER A 175 -11.62 -9.76 -26.01
CA SER A 175 -12.65 -8.82 -25.57
C SER A 175 -13.61 -8.47 -26.70
N VAL A 176 -14.86 -8.21 -26.35
CA VAL A 176 -15.93 -7.81 -27.28
C VAL A 176 -16.60 -6.52 -26.83
N LEU A 177 -16.98 -5.71 -27.80
CA LEU A 177 -17.87 -4.57 -27.64
C LEU A 177 -19.24 -4.97 -28.18
N ILE A 178 -20.27 -4.79 -27.37
CA ILE A 178 -21.64 -5.19 -27.65
C ILE A 178 -22.55 -3.97 -27.51
N ASN A 179 -23.22 -3.58 -28.59
CA ASN A 179 -24.22 -2.53 -28.56
C ASN A 179 -25.61 -3.13 -28.30
N SER A 180 -26.06 -3.10 -27.04
CA SER A 180 -27.39 -3.59 -26.67
C SER A 180 -27.87 -3.02 -25.34
N THR A 181 -28.89 -2.16 -25.38
CA THR A 181 -29.53 -1.59 -24.17
C THR A 181 -30.10 -2.66 -23.24
N LYS A 182 -30.66 -3.74 -23.80
CA LYS A 182 -31.24 -4.83 -22.99
C LYS A 182 -30.14 -5.54 -22.19
N LEU A 183 -29.06 -5.94 -22.86
CA LEU A 183 -27.93 -6.61 -22.21
C LEU A 183 -27.25 -5.70 -21.19
N ALA A 184 -27.05 -4.42 -21.53
CA ALA A 184 -26.43 -3.45 -20.62
C ALA A 184 -27.20 -3.32 -19.31
N ASN A 185 -28.54 -3.20 -19.36
CA ASN A 185 -29.34 -3.10 -18.14
C ASN A 185 -29.35 -4.39 -17.32
N GLU A 186 -29.31 -5.55 -17.98
CA GLU A 186 -29.23 -6.84 -17.29
C GLU A 186 -27.90 -7.02 -16.56
N ILE A 187 -26.78 -6.72 -17.24
CA ILE A 187 -25.45 -6.74 -16.62
C ILE A 187 -25.38 -5.72 -15.48
N LEU A 188 -25.85 -4.50 -15.66
CA LEU A 188 -25.88 -3.50 -14.58
C LEU A 188 -26.70 -3.98 -13.38
N THR A 189 -27.80 -4.68 -13.61
CA THR A 189 -28.61 -5.26 -12.54
C THR A 189 -27.83 -6.34 -11.79
N TYR A 190 -27.09 -7.18 -12.50
CA TYR A 190 -26.21 -8.17 -11.89
C TYR A 190 -25.04 -7.53 -11.13
N LEU A 191 -24.36 -6.53 -11.69
CA LEU A 191 -23.23 -5.85 -11.05
C LEU A 191 -23.63 -5.14 -9.76
N LYS A 192 -24.87 -4.65 -9.64
CA LYS A 192 -25.40 -4.10 -8.37
C LYS A 192 -25.51 -5.12 -7.23
N THR A 193 -25.39 -6.42 -7.53
CA THR A 193 -25.35 -7.46 -6.49
C THR A 193 -23.97 -7.60 -5.85
N ILE A 194 -22.93 -6.97 -6.43
CA ILE A 194 -21.60 -6.89 -5.84
C ILE A 194 -21.72 -6.10 -4.54
N LYS A 195 -21.35 -6.74 -3.43
CA LYS A 195 -21.31 -6.08 -2.12
C LYS A 195 -20.07 -5.22 -2.03
N ILE A 196 -20.24 -4.02 -1.49
CA ILE A 196 -19.17 -3.03 -1.33
C ILE A 196 -18.60 -3.09 0.08
N ASP A 197 -17.28 -3.00 0.20
CA ASP A 197 -16.62 -2.81 1.49
C ASP A 197 -16.68 -1.34 1.92
N THR A 198 -17.50 -1.07 2.92
CA THR A 198 -17.74 0.27 3.47
C THR A 198 -16.63 0.77 4.39
N LYS A 199 -15.70 -0.11 4.82
CA LYS A 199 -14.59 0.22 5.72
C LYS A 199 -13.27 0.40 4.98
N ILE A 200 -13.25 0.11 3.68
CA ILE A 200 -12.02 0.16 2.88
C ILE A 200 -11.40 1.56 2.84
N ASP A 201 -12.24 2.59 2.93
CA ASP A 201 -11.84 3.99 3.02
C ASP A 201 -10.97 4.22 4.26
N GLU A 202 -11.38 3.73 5.43
CA GLU A 202 -10.60 3.84 6.67
C GLU A 202 -9.25 3.10 6.56
N TYR A 203 -9.20 1.99 5.81
CA TYR A 203 -7.98 1.23 5.58
C TYR A 203 -7.03 1.94 4.59
N ILE A 204 -7.56 2.42 3.46
CA ILE A 204 -6.80 3.12 2.41
C ILE A 204 -6.36 4.51 2.88
N ASP A 205 -7.18 5.24 3.62
CA ASP A 205 -6.80 6.52 4.23
C ASP A 205 -5.67 6.32 5.24
N SER A 206 -5.56 5.11 5.79
CA SER A 206 -4.48 4.72 6.69
C SER A 206 -3.22 4.17 6.02
N ILE A 207 -3.30 3.95 4.71
CA ILE A 207 -2.17 3.78 3.81
C ILE A 207 -2.13 5.09 3.02
N GLY A 208 -1.66 6.18 3.63
CA GLY A 208 -1.71 7.53 3.04
C GLY A 208 -1.09 7.65 1.63
N PRO A 209 -1.14 8.83 0.98
CA PRO A 209 -0.37 9.08 -0.23
C PRO A 209 1.10 8.67 -0.01
N SER A 210 1.77 8.24 -1.08
CA SER A 210 3.13 7.72 -0.98
C SER A 210 4.06 8.40 -1.96
N ILE A 211 5.25 8.71 -1.46
CA ILE A 211 6.36 9.25 -2.24
C ILE A 211 7.14 8.06 -2.80
N PRO A 212 7.38 7.97 -4.11
CA PRO A 212 8.24 6.93 -4.66
C PRO A 212 9.69 7.17 -4.23
N ILE A 213 10.29 6.19 -3.56
CA ILE A 213 11.72 6.18 -3.23
C ILE A 213 12.41 5.12 -4.09
N SER A 214 13.44 5.52 -4.81
CA SER A 214 14.22 4.61 -5.66
C SER A 214 14.98 3.57 -4.84
N TRP A 215 15.00 2.33 -5.33
CA TRP A 215 15.95 1.33 -4.84
C TRP A 215 17.40 1.75 -5.04
N GLU A 216 17.72 2.38 -6.17
CA GLU A 216 19.08 2.86 -6.46
C GLU A 216 19.55 3.88 -5.43
N PHE A 217 18.67 4.83 -5.06
CA PHE A 217 18.94 5.80 -3.98
C PHE A 217 19.30 5.11 -2.66
N MET A 218 18.64 3.99 -2.35
CA MET A 218 18.84 3.25 -1.10
C MET A 218 20.06 2.31 -1.14
N GLN A 219 20.36 1.71 -2.29
CA GLN A 219 21.38 0.66 -2.42
C GLN A 219 22.76 1.18 -2.77
N ASN A 220 22.86 2.23 -3.59
CA ASN A 220 24.13 2.72 -4.06
C ASN A 220 24.92 3.40 -2.92
N PRO A 221 26.18 3.00 -2.65
CA PRO A 221 27.01 3.59 -1.59
C PRO A 221 27.18 5.10 -1.65
N LYS A 222 26.94 5.74 -2.81
CA LYS A 222 27.10 7.18 -3.03
C LYS A 222 25.87 8.02 -2.64
N PHE A 223 24.73 7.39 -2.33
CA PHE A 223 23.45 8.09 -2.11
C PHE A 223 22.98 8.04 -0.64
N ALA A 224 21.84 7.42 -0.34
CA ALA A 224 21.33 7.32 1.03
C ALA A 224 22.34 6.65 2.00
N PRO A 225 23.06 5.56 1.63
CA PRO A 225 24.12 5.01 2.47
C PRO A 225 25.23 6.02 2.81
N LEU A 226 25.60 6.92 1.88
CA LEU A 226 26.61 7.95 2.12
C LEU A 226 26.16 8.96 3.17
N LEU A 227 24.89 9.37 3.13
CA LEU A 227 24.30 10.24 4.14
C LEU A 227 24.37 9.61 5.53
N VAL A 228 24.06 8.32 5.63
CA VAL A 228 24.11 7.59 6.91
C VAL A 228 25.55 7.41 7.39
N LYS A 229 26.49 7.03 6.52
CA LYS A 229 27.93 6.93 6.84
C LYS A 229 28.51 8.24 7.35
N ASN A 230 28.13 9.36 6.74
CA ASN A 230 28.57 10.70 7.14
C ASN A 230 27.78 11.28 8.33
N GLN A 231 26.87 10.50 8.94
CA GLN A 231 25.98 10.95 10.02
C GLN A 231 25.22 12.25 9.65
N ALA A 232 24.85 12.39 8.37
CA ALA A 232 24.27 13.61 7.81
C ALA A 232 22.75 13.63 7.98
N GLU A 233 22.26 13.51 9.23
CA GLU A 233 20.84 13.33 9.53
C GLU A 233 19.94 14.43 8.96
N ARG A 234 20.32 15.70 9.17
CA ARG A 234 19.55 16.83 8.62
C ARG A 234 19.51 16.83 7.09
N ALA A 235 20.58 16.39 6.44
CA ALA A 235 20.60 16.31 4.97
C ALA A 235 19.67 15.19 4.48
N PHE A 236 19.64 14.05 5.19
CA PHE A 236 18.70 12.96 4.96
C PHE A 236 17.25 13.40 5.13
N ASP A 237 16.91 14.05 6.25
CA ASP A 237 15.55 14.51 6.52
C ASP A 237 15.08 15.58 5.55
N ILE A 238 15.94 16.56 5.23
CA ILE A 238 15.62 17.62 4.28
C ILE A 238 15.40 17.02 2.90
N TYR A 239 16.24 16.08 2.45
CA TYR A 239 16.06 15.48 1.14
C TYR A 239 14.75 14.70 1.03
N LEU A 240 14.37 13.92 2.05
CA LEU A 240 13.07 13.25 2.09
C LEU A 240 11.90 14.26 2.11
N TYR A 241 12.04 15.37 2.83
CA TYR A 241 11.03 16.44 2.81
C TYR A 241 10.89 17.09 1.43
N LEU A 242 12.01 17.29 0.71
CA LEU A 242 11.97 17.83 -0.64
C LEU A 242 11.27 16.88 -1.61
N LEU A 243 11.54 15.58 -1.50
CA LEU A 243 10.81 14.56 -2.28
C LEU A 243 9.31 14.56 -1.94
N TRP A 244 8.96 14.76 -0.67
CA TRP A 244 7.56 14.87 -0.24
C TRP A 244 6.84 16.09 -0.80
N LYS A 245 7.53 17.23 -0.89
CA LYS A 245 6.95 18.48 -1.41
C LYS A 245 7.05 18.63 -2.93
N PHE A 246 7.67 17.67 -3.60
CA PHE A 246 7.82 17.71 -5.04
C PHE A 246 6.55 17.22 -5.73
N ASP A 247 5.99 18.04 -6.61
CA ASP A 247 4.75 17.78 -7.35
C ASP A 247 4.96 17.03 -8.68
N GLY A 248 6.21 16.70 -9.03
CA GLY A 248 6.53 16.03 -10.28
C GLY A 248 6.70 16.95 -11.49
N ASN A 249 6.78 18.28 -11.30
CA ASN A 249 6.94 19.20 -12.44
C ASN A 249 8.22 18.92 -13.26
N PRO A 250 8.18 19.08 -14.60
CA PRO A 250 9.30 18.73 -15.48
C PRO A 250 10.54 19.62 -15.29
N GLN A 251 10.41 20.75 -14.59
CA GLN A 251 11.53 21.61 -14.23
C GLN A 251 12.27 21.12 -12.97
N GLY A 252 11.68 20.17 -12.23
CA GLY A 252 12.19 19.66 -10.95
C GLY A 252 12.27 20.72 -9.86
N LYS A 253 11.51 21.82 -10.00
CA LYS A 253 11.62 22.99 -9.13
C LYS A 253 10.54 22.99 -8.08
N LEU A 254 10.90 23.28 -6.84
CA LEU A 254 9.93 23.53 -5.79
C LEU A 254 10.29 24.81 -5.03
N THR A 255 9.25 25.53 -4.61
CA THR A 255 9.39 26.69 -3.72
C THR A 255 9.32 26.21 -2.29
N LEU A 256 10.34 26.52 -1.50
CA LEU A 256 10.46 26.09 -0.11
C LEU A 256 10.44 27.28 0.83
N PHE A 257 9.55 27.25 1.82
CA PHE A 257 9.52 28.21 2.93
C PHE A 257 10.40 27.70 4.08
N TYR A 258 11.33 28.54 4.54
CA TYR A 258 12.28 28.15 5.60
C TYR A 258 11.57 27.81 6.92
N ASP A 259 10.49 28.53 7.23
CA ASP A 259 9.79 28.40 8.50
C ASP A 259 9.03 27.06 8.57
N ASP A 260 8.48 26.59 7.45
CA ASP A 260 7.81 25.28 7.38
C ASP A 260 8.81 24.14 7.49
N LEU A 261 9.95 24.26 6.81
CA LEU A 261 11.02 23.27 6.97
C LEU A 261 11.58 23.27 8.40
N ALA A 262 11.70 24.43 9.05
CA ALA A 262 12.13 24.52 10.44
C ALA A 262 11.14 23.83 11.40
N LYS A 263 9.82 23.97 11.17
CA LYS A 263 8.78 23.26 11.95
C LYS A 263 8.88 21.75 11.76
N TYR A 264 9.05 21.30 10.51
CA TYR A 264 9.27 19.89 10.19
C TYR A 264 10.50 19.34 10.93
N LEU A 265 11.63 20.06 10.89
CA LEU A 265 12.87 19.67 11.55
C LEU A 265 12.86 19.82 13.08
N GLY A 266 11.81 20.39 13.68
CA GLY A 266 11.73 20.63 15.12
C GLY A 266 12.71 21.69 15.64
N ILE A 267 13.12 22.63 14.78
CA ILE A 267 14.06 23.72 15.13
C ILE A 267 13.43 25.11 14.95
N HIS A 268 12.10 25.18 14.86
CA HIS A 268 11.36 26.44 14.78
C HIS A 268 11.06 27.00 16.18
N GLU A 269 10.52 26.17 17.07
CA GLU A 269 10.18 26.56 18.44
C GLU A 269 11.47 26.78 19.26
N GLY A 270 11.58 27.94 19.90
CA GLY A 270 12.73 28.30 20.75
C GLY A 270 13.99 28.74 20.01
N TRP A 271 13.99 28.81 18.68
CA TRP A 271 15.12 29.28 17.87
C TRP A 271 14.88 30.69 17.33
N VAL A 272 15.95 31.48 17.22
CA VAL A 272 15.92 32.76 16.50
C VAL A 272 15.83 32.48 15.00
N ILE A 273 15.00 33.25 14.29
CA ILE A 273 14.74 33.11 12.85
C ILE A 273 16.02 33.03 12.01
N THR A 274 17.00 33.88 12.32
CA THR A 274 18.29 33.92 11.63
C THR A 274 19.11 32.64 11.82
N ASP A 275 18.97 31.97 12.96
CA ASP A 275 19.81 30.84 13.34
C ASP A 275 19.34 29.55 12.68
N TYR A 276 18.03 29.24 12.74
CA TYR A 276 17.52 28.06 12.03
C TYR A 276 17.65 28.22 10.52
N ARG A 277 17.49 29.44 9.97
CA ARG A 277 17.72 29.71 8.55
C ARG A 277 19.17 29.47 8.15
N ARG A 278 20.13 30.01 8.92
CA ARG A 278 21.56 29.76 8.71
C ARG A 278 21.87 28.26 8.74
N GLN A 279 21.27 27.55 9.68
CA GLN A 279 21.44 26.11 9.82
C GLN A 279 20.85 25.32 8.64
N ILE A 280 19.66 25.69 8.15
CA ILE A 280 19.03 25.08 6.96
C ILE A 280 19.87 25.37 5.71
N ILE A 281 20.29 26.62 5.49
CA ILE A 281 21.12 27.02 4.36
C ILE A 281 22.43 26.24 4.34
N LYS A 282 23.07 26.04 5.50
CA LYS A 282 24.28 25.22 5.62
C LYS A 282 24.05 23.79 5.13
N VAL A 283 22.87 23.21 5.40
CA VAL A 283 22.54 21.85 4.94
C VAL A 283 22.21 21.83 3.44
N PHE A 284 21.49 22.82 2.91
CA PHE A 284 21.28 22.95 1.47
C PHE A 284 22.59 23.06 0.69
N ARG A 285 23.54 23.85 1.18
CA ARG A 285 24.88 23.93 0.59
C ARG A 285 25.60 22.59 0.60
N LYS A 286 25.46 21.77 1.65
CA LYS A 286 25.99 20.40 1.65
C LYS A 286 25.30 19.51 0.62
N LEU A 287 23.97 19.52 0.57
CA LEU A 287 23.18 18.76 -0.40
C LEU A 287 23.56 19.11 -1.85
N GLU A 288 23.83 20.38 -2.13
CA GLU A 288 24.28 20.88 -3.43
C GLU A 288 25.76 20.56 -3.72
N GLN A 289 26.66 20.87 -2.80
CA GLN A 289 28.10 20.85 -3.08
C GLN A 289 28.71 19.46 -2.89
N GLN A 290 28.28 18.75 -1.84
CA GLN A 290 28.85 17.45 -1.46
C GLN A 290 28.07 16.29 -2.05
N TYR A 291 26.74 16.33 -1.98
CA TYR A 291 25.88 15.20 -2.39
C TYR A 291 25.33 15.33 -3.82
N LYS A 292 25.31 16.54 -4.39
CA LYS A 292 24.81 16.83 -5.74
C LYS A 292 23.33 16.45 -5.94
N PHE A 293 22.54 16.46 -4.87
CA PHE A 293 21.11 16.10 -4.93
C PHE A 293 20.20 17.25 -5.33
N ILE A 294 20.67 18.48 -5.16
CA ILE A 294 19.89 19.68 -5.42
C ILE A 294 20.76 20.78 -6.02
N LYS A 295 20.11 21.73 -6.70
CA LYS A 295 20.61 23.09 -6.91
C LYS A 295 19.85 24.04 -5.99
N PHE A 296 20.57 24.86 -5.22
CA PHE A 296 20.00 25.75 -4.22
C PHE A 296 20.08 27.21 -4.67
N GLU A 297 18.93 27.82 -4.93
CA GLU A 297 18.79 29.21 -5.39
C GLU A 297 18.10 30.03 -4.29
N PRO A 298 18.86 30.70 -3.40
CA PRO A 298 18.27 31.49 -2.32
C PRO A 298 17.50 32.68 -2.89
N ARG A 299 16.31 32.96 -2.34
CA ARG A 299 15.58 34.21 -2.58
C ARG A 299 15.60 35.04 -1.31
N TYR A 300 15.98 36.31 -1.43
CA TYR A 300 16.07 37.21 -0.28
C TYR A 300 14.66 37.51 0.28
N ALA A 301 14.19 36.74 1.26
CA ALA A 301 13.07 37.05 2.17
C ALA A 301 12.76 35.88 3.13
N LYS A 302 11.92 34.93 2.68
CA LYS A 302 11.39 33.79 3.47
C LYS A 302 11.37 32.47 2.69
N GLU A 303 11.71 32.49 1.42
CA GLU A 303 11.61 31.35 0.52
C GLU A 303 12.94 31.05 -0.19
N ALA A 304 13.06 29.85 -0.72
CA ALA A 304 14.13 29.45 -1.63
C ALA A 304 13.55 28.65 -2.80
N THR A 305 14.18 28.76 -3.96
CA THR A 305 13.93 27.83 -5.05
C THR A 305 14.92 26.68 -4.94
N ILE A 306 14.39 25.46 -4.90
CA ILE A 306 15.19 24.23 -4.94
C ILE A 306 14.91 23.56 -6.27
N THR A 307 15.96 23.24 -7.02
CA THR A 307 15.85 22.28 -8.13
C THR A 307 16.34 20.94 -7.64
N LEU A 308 15.48 19.92 -7.64
CA LEU A 308 15.89 18.54 -7.40
C LEU A 308 16.71 18.05 -8.61
N LEU A 309 17.83 17.38 -8.34
CA LEU A 309 18.73 16.86 -9.37
C LEU A 309 18.64 15.34 -9.42
N ASN A 310 18.76 14.79 -10.62
CA ASN A 310 18.93 13.36 -10.81
C ASN A 310 20.29 12.94 -10.24
N TYR A 311 20.27 12.15 -9.17
CA TYR A 311 21.49 11.68 -8.51
C TYR A 311 22.22 10.57 -9.29
N ILE A 312 21.57 9.93 -10.27
CA ILE A 312 22.18 8.95 -11.18
C ILE A 312 22.86 9.65 -12.35
N GLU A 313 22.21 10.68 -12.90
CA GLU A 313 22.68 11.46 -14.05
C GLU A 313 23.00 12.91 -13.64
N PRO A 314 24.25 13.21 -13.25
CA PRO A 314 24.64 14.52 -12.75
C PRO A 314 24.30 15.64 -13.75
N GLY A 315 23.61 16.67 -13.27
CA GLY A 315 23.23 17.85 -14.06
C GLY A 315 21.87 17.74 -14.74
N LYS A 316 21.22 16.56 -14.74
CA LYS A 316 19.81 16.44 -15.11
C LYS A 316 18.89 16.79 -13.96
N VAL A 317 17.69 17.24 -14.32
CA VAL A 317 16.60 17.47 -13.38
C VAL A 317 16.13 16.13 -12.82
N TYR A 318 15.75 16.10 -11.53
CA TYR A 318 15.17 14.91 -10.94
C TYR A 318 13.86 14.55 -11.65
N GLU A 319 13.83 13.34 -12.17
CA GLU A 319 12.64 12.69 -12.66
C GLU A 319 12.31 11.54 -11.71
N ILE A 320 11.02 11.21 -11.59
CA ILE A 320 10.60 10.07 -10.79
C ILE A 320 11.31 8.83 -11.39
N PRO A 321 12.00 8.00 -10.58
CA PRO A 321 12.87 6.95 -11.10
C PRO A 321 12.12 5.98 -12.03
N GLU A 322 12.58 5.80 -13.26
CA GLU A 322 12.05 4.75 -14.16
C GLU A 322 12.35 3.33 -13.66
N GLY A 323 13.36 3.17 -12.81
CA GLY A 323 13.76 1.90 -12.20
C GLY A 323 12.88 1.46 -11.02
N GLN A 324 13.29 0.39 -10.32
CA GLN A 324 12.56 -0.09 -9.15
C GLN A 324 12.45 1.01 -8.08
N TYR A 325 11.25 1.21 -7.56
CA TYR A 325 10.95 2.09 -6.43
C TYR A 325 10.05 1.39 -5.41
N PHE A 326 9.89 1.99 -4.24
CA PHE A 326 8.91 1.59 -3.23
C PHE A 326 8.25 2.84 -2.64
N ASP A 327 7.07 2.64 -2.07
CA ASP A 327 6.24 3.70 -1.52
C ASP A 327 6.68 4.11 -0.10
N PHE A 328 6.90 5.41 0.12
CA PHE A 328 7.17 5.99 1.43
C PHE A 328 5.95 6.81 1.91
N PRO A 329 5.29 6.43 3.02
CA PRO A 329 4.00 6.98 3.38
C PRO A 329 4.07 8.42 3.91
N ASP A 330 3.13 9.25 3.47
CA ASP A 330 2.94 10.64 3.93
C ASP A 330 2.74 10.75 5.46
N ASP A 331 2.13 9.74 6.08
CA ASP A 331 1.96 9.64 7.53
C ASP A 331 3.28 9.76 8.29
N TYR A 332 4.39 9.35 7.69
CA TYR A 332 5.71 9.54 8.29
C TYR A 332 5.98 11.03 8.58
N PHE A 333 5.62 11.90 7.63
CA PHE A 333 5.82 13.35 7.72
C PHE A 333 4.73 13.99 8.57
N ASN A 334 3.46 13.64 8.33
CA ASN A 334 2.32 14.24 8.99
C ASN A 334 2.31 13.98 10.51
N LEU A 335 2.74 12.78 10.91
CA LEU A 335 2.84 12.40 12.33
C LEU A 335 4.20 12.79 12.96
N GLY A 336 5.11 13.38 12.19
CA GLY A 336 6.39 13.89 12.69
C GLY A 336 7.41 12.81 13.07
N TRP A 337 7.35 11.63 12.45
CA TRP A 337 8.26 10.51 12.73
C TRP A 337 9.73 10.81 12.42
N ASN A 338 9.97 11.81 11.58
CA ASN A 338 11.32 12.35 11.33
C ASN A 338 12.01 12.89 12.59
N LYS A 339 11.26 13.32 13.62
CA LYS A 339 11.80 13.79 14.91
C LYS A 339 11.92 12.66 15.94
N GLU A 340 11.18 11.57 15.75
CA GLU A 340 11.07 10.46 16.70
C GLU A 340 12.10 9.36 16.50
N LEU A 341 12.63 9.24 15.28
CA LEU A 341 13.62 8.24 14.90
C LEU A 341 15.00 8.87 14.78
N PHE A 342 16.04 8.12 15.13
CA PHE A 342 17.42 8.46 14.80
C PHE A 342 17.74 8.07 13.35
N LEU A 343 18.73 8.72 12.73
CA LEU A 343 19.13 8.49 11.32
C LEU A 343 19.18 7.01 10.88
N ARG A 344 19.81 6.15 11.69
CA ARG A 344 19.91 4.70 11.40
C ARG A 344 18.55 4.01 11.34
N ALA A 345 17.60 4.42 12.18
CA ALA A 345 16.25 3.87 12.23
C ALA A 345 15.41 4.40 11.08
N LYS A 346 15.57 5.68 10.70
CA LYS A 346 14.99 6.24 9.48
C LYS A 346 15.42 5.44 8.25
N PHE A 347 16.72 5.17 8.13
CA PHE A 347 17.26 4.36 7.05
C PHE A 347 16.74 2.91 7.09
N CYS A 348 16.71 2.28 8.27
CA CYS A 348 16.14 0.94 8.42
C CYS A 348 14.63 0.89 8.14
N TYR A 349 13.89 1.97 8.39
CA TYR A 349 12.46 2.05 8.08
C TYR A 349 12.24 1.98 6.57
N LEU A 350 13.02 2.75 5.80
CA LEU A 350 13.03 2.68 4.35
C LEU A 350 13.48 1.29 3.83
N ILE A 351 14.48 0.65 4.46
CA ILE A 351 14.87 -0.73 4.12
C ILE A 351 13.69 -1.70 4.30
N ASN A 352 12.93 -1.55 5.39
CA ASN A 352 11.76 -2.38 5.64
C ASN A 352 10.66 -2.13 4.61
N LEU A 353 10.35 -0.88 4.29
CA LEU A 353 9.39 -0.55 3.23
C LEU A 353 9.80 -1.20 1.89
N ALA A 354 11.05 -1.02 1.49
CA ALA A 354 11.60 -1.59 0.26
C ALA A 354 11.46 -3.12 0.22
N ASN A 355 11.98 -3.82 1.24
CA ASN A 355 11.95 -5.29 1.25
C ASN A 355 10.55 -5.86 1.49
N THR A 356 9.66 -5.16 2.20
CA THR A 356 8.26 -5.56 2.35
C THR A 356 7.55 -5.52 1.00
N ASP A 357 7.78 -4.51 0.17
CA ASP A 357 7.09 -4.42 -1.13
C ASP A 357 7.45 -5.56 -2.08
N ILE A 358 8.72 -5.99 -2.08
CA ILE A 358 9.22 -7.06 -2.97
C ILE A 358 9.26 -8.46 -2.32
N SER A 359 8.87 -8.60 -1.05
CA SER A 359 9.03 -9.90 -0.39
C SER A 359 8.10 -10.93 -0.99
N ASP A 360 8.58 -12.16 -1.14
CA ASP A 360 7.71 -13.31 -1.39
C ASP A 360 7.02 -13.78 -0.10
N ILE A 361 7.54 -13.38 1.09
CA ILE A 361 7.13 -13.89 2.41
C ILE A 361 6.26 -12.99 3.28
N LYS A 362 5.52 -12.12 2.61
CA LYS A 362 4.72 -11.10 3.25
C LYS A 362 3.66 -11.66 4.24
N PRO A 363 3.28 -10.93 5.31
CA PRO A 363 3.66 -9.54 5.62
C PRO A 363 5.09 -9.41 6.18
N TYR A 364 5.83 -10.52 6.24
CA TYR A 364 7.22 -10.54 6.63
C TYR A 364 8.14 -10.37 5.41
N TRP A 365 9.40 -10.06 5.68
CA TRP A 365 10.50 -10.32 4.77
C TRP A 365 11.67 -10.88 5.57
N SER A 366 12.55 -11.64 4.92
CA SER A 366 13.66 -12.28 5.62
C SER A 366 14.95 -12.09 4.84
N LYS A 367 15.98 -11.68 5.58
CA LYS A 367 17.34 -11.52 5.06
C LYS A 367 18.31 -11.48 6.23
N SER A 368 19.50 -12.04 6.05
CA SER A 368 20.53 -11.93 7.09
C SER A 368 21.00 -10.48 7.22
N VAL A 369 21.44 -10.07 8.41
CA VAL A 369 22.00 -8.71 8.63
C VAL A 369 23.17 -8.45 7.68
N THR A 370 24.03 -9.44 7.46
CA THR A 370 25.16 -9.37 6.52
C THR A 370 24.68 -9.13 5.09
N THR A 371 23.62 -9.81 4.65
CA THR A 371 23.06 -9.63 3.31
C THR A 371 22.41 -8.25 3.16
N ILE A 372 21.71 -7.76 4.20
CA ILE A 372 21.15 -6.39 4.23
C ILE A 372 22.29 -5.36 4.11
N THR A 373 23.35 -5.50 4.92
CA THR A 373 24.54 -4.64 4.86
C THR A 373 25.10 -4.53 3.46
N LYS A 374 25.34 -5.67 2.78
CA LYS A 374 25.87 -5.69 1.41
C LYS A 374 24.93 -5.04 0.41
N GLN A 375 23.64 -5.33 0.52
CA GLN A 375 22.62 -4.81 -0.39
C GLN A 375 22.46 -3.29 -0.30
N PHE A 376 22.60 -2.71 0.90
CA PHE A 376 22.33 -1.30 1.16
C PHE A 376 23.64 -0.49 1.35
N GLY A 377 24.55 -0.65 0.38
CA GLY A 377 25.74 0.18 0.24
C GLY A 377 26.87 -0.13 1.21
N ASP A 378 27.03 -1.40 1.61
CA ASP A 378 28.01 -1.87 2.60
C ASP A 378 27.96 -1.03 3.88
N ILE A 379 26.76 -0.88 4.44
CA ILE A 379 26.56 -0.14 5.68
C ILE A 379 26.84 -1.01 6.90
N GLY A 380 27.47 -0.44 7.93
CA GLY A 380 27.89 -1.19 9.12
C GLY A 380 26.76 -2.03 9.72
N GLN A 381 27.07 -3.27 10.12
CA GLN A 381 26.06 -4.17 10.73
C GLN A 381 25.43 -3.57 11.99
N ASP A 382 26.16 -2.69 12.68
CA ASP A 382 25.66 -1.98 13.86
C ASP A 382 24.58 -0.96 13.50
N VAL A 383 24.65 -0.31 12.34
CA VAL A 383 23.60 0.57 11.81
C VAL A 383 22.31 -0.21 11.64
N ILE A 384 22.37 -1.37 10.97
CA ILE A 384 21.21 -2.24 10.76
C ILE A 384 20.68 -2.76 12.09
N SER A 385 21.55 -3.32 12.94
CA SER A 385 21.12 -3.95 14.19
C SER A 385 20.50 -2.95 15.16
N LYS A 386 21.12 -1.77 15.34
CA LYS A 386 20.60 -0.72 16.23
C LYS A 386 19.38 -0.02 15.63
N GLY A 387 19.34 0.18 14.31
CA GLY A 387 18.19 0.77 13.62
C GLY A 387 16.95 -0.13 13.69
N MET A 388 17.08 -1.41 13.36
CA MET A 388 16.00 -2.40 13.50
C MET A 388 15.54 -2.53 14.97
N GLY A 389 16.48 -2.52 15.91
CA GLY A 389 16.16 -2.57 17.34
C GLY A 389 15.37 -1.35 17.82
N GLU A 390 15.68 -0.16 17.30
CA GLU A 390 14.92 1.06 17.59
C GLU A 390 13.51 1.02 17.02
N LEU A 391 13.34 0.61 15.76
CA LEU A 391 12.01 0.44 15.16
C LEU A 391 11.17 -0.56 15.94
N ARG A 392 11.79 -1.65 16.43
CA ARG A 392 11.12 -2.64 17.28
C ARG A 392 10.63 -2.02 18.59
N ARG A 393 11.50 -1.28 19.28
CA ARG A 393 11.15 -0.57 20.53
C ARG A 393 10.05 0.47 20.32
N LYS A 394 10.09 1.19 19.20
CA LYS A 394 9.05 2.15 18.79
C LYS A 394 7.79 1.47 18.24
N LYS A 395 7.66 0.14 18.28
CA LYS A 395 6.50 -0.62 17.75
C LYS A 395 6.19 -0.33 16.27
N LEU A 396 7.23 -0.02 15.50
CA LEU A 396 7.17 0.11 14.04
C LEU A 396 7.64 -1.17 13.32
N LEU A 397 8.21 -2.12 14.05
CA LEU A 397 8.77 -3.34 13.49
C LEU A 397 8.55 -4.55 14.41
N GLU A 398 7.94 -5.60 13.89
CA GLU A 398 7.93 -6.93 14.51
C GLU A 398 9.11 -7.75 13.99
N VAL A 399 9.87 -8.38 14.90
CA VAL A 399 11.00 -9.24 14.55
C VAL A 399 10.73 -10.64 15.06
N ARG A 400 10.72 -11.62 14.15
CA ARG A 400 10.62 -13.05 14.47
C ARG A 400 11.94 -13.75 14.19
N TYR A 401 12.24 -14.71 15.05
CA TYR A 401 13.43 -15.55 14.97
C TYR A 401 13.00 -16.98 14.65
N ASP A 402 13.87 -17.75 14.00
CA ASP A 402 13.64 -19.17 13.79
C ASP A 402 13.51 -19.90 15.14
N GLU A 403 12.72 -20.98 15.15
CA GLU A 403 12.56 -21.79 16.35
C GLU A 403 13.90 -22.41 16.77
N LEU A 404 14.20 -22.38 18.07
CA LEU A 404 15.40 -23.01 18.64
C LEU A 404 15.22 -24.55 18.68
N SER A 405 15.15 -25.20 17.51
CA SER A 405 14.86 -26.63 17.38
C SER A 405 16.12 -27.51 17.22
N GLY A 406 17.17 -27.26 18.02
CA GLY A 406 18.42 -28.07 17.97
C GLY A 406 19.22 -27.97 16.66
N LYS A 407 18.79 -27.14 15.70
CA LYS A 407 19.44 -26.95 14.39
C LYS A 407 20.79 -26.24 14.52
N VAL A 408 21.75 -26.69 13.71
CA VAL A 408 23.07 -26.05 13.51
C VAL A 408 22.87 -24.63 13.00
N TYR A 409 23.76 -23.69 13.33
CA TYR A 409 23.60 -22.26 13.06
C TYR A 409 23.35 -21.95 11.57
N GLU A 410 24.01 -22.67 10.66
CA GLU A 410 23.89 -22.51 9.20
C GLU A 410 22.52 -22.95 8.66
N GLN A 411 21.78 -23.77 9.41
CA GLN A 411 20.44 -24.27 9.02
C GLN A 411 19.30 -23.41 9.58
N ARG A 412 19.62 -22.38 10.37
CA ARG A 412 18.62 -21.48 10.93
C ARG A 412 18.14 -20.49 9.88
N ARG A 413 16.83 -20.28 9.81
CA ARG A 413 16.27 -19.23 8.97
C ARG A 413 16.76 -17.86 9.44
N PRO A 414 17.06 -16.94 8.50
CA PRO A 414 17.37 -15.56 8.87
C PRO A 414 16.20 -14.91 9.60
N LYS A 415 16.48 -13.83 10.33
CA LYS A 415 15.45 -13.04 11.03
C LYS A 415 14.36 -12.62 10.04
N MET A 416 13.11 -12.67 10.49
CA MET A 416 11.95 -12.21 9.73
C MET A 416 11.48 -10.89 10.31
N TYR A 417 11.15 -9.95 9.44
CA TYR A 417 10.81 -8.58 9.76
C TYR A 417 9.43 -8.27 9.20
N LYS A 418 8.53 -7.74 10.01
CA LYS A 418 7.21 -7.25 9.57
C LYS A 418 7.09 -5.79 9.98
N LEU A 419 6.92 -4.92 8.98
CA LEU A 419 6.66 -3.51 9.22
C LEU A 419 5.27 -3.34 9.86
N LEU A 420 5.20 -2.51 10.89
CA LEU A 420 3.95 -2.16 11.57
C LEU A 420 3.50 -0.76 11.13
N LYS A 421 2.21 -0.48 11.32
CA LYS A 421 1.60 0.79 10.96
C LYS A 421 2.18 1.94 11.79
N LEU A 422 2.34 3.10 11.16
CA LEU A 422 2.67 4.34 11.87
C LEU A 422 1.50 4.73 12.79
N TYR A 423 1.83 5.37 13.90
CA TYR A 423 0.86 5.88 14.86
C TYR A 423 1.26 7.29 15.29
N ASP A 424 0.34 8.05 15.87
CA ASP A 424 0.64 9.36 16.43
C ASP A 424 1.45 9.21 17.74
N PRO A 425 2.74 9.64 17.75
CA PRO A 425 3.58 9.56 18.95
C PRO A 425 2.98 10.35 20.13
N LYS A 426 2.29 11.47 19.87
CA LYS A 426 1.68 12.29 20.93
C LYS A 426 0.49 11.59 21.57
N ALA A 427 -0.34 10.92 20.77
CA ALA A 427 -1.44 10.11 21.28
C ALA A 427 -0.92 8.97 22.17
N LEU A 428 0.18 8.32 21.79
CA LEU A 428 0.82 7.31 22.63
C LEU A 428 1.31 7.91 23.96
N GLU A 429 1.97 9.07 23.93
CA GLU A 429 2.46 9.74 25.14
C GLU A 429 1.31 10.05 26.11
N LEU A 430 0.17 10.54 25.62
CA LEU A 430 -1.02 10.77 26.44
C LEU A 430 -1.56 9.48 27.07
N ARG A 431 -1.60 8.37 26.31
CA ARG A 431 -2.03 7.06 26.85
C ARG A 431 -1.08 6.57 27.95
N LEU A 432 0.23 6.70 27.74
CA LEU A 432 1.24 6.32 28.72
C LEU A 432 1.13 7.16 30.00
N LYS A 433 0.92 8.48 29.85
CA LYS A 433 0.67 9.38 30.98
C LYS A 433 -0.60 8.99 31.75
N GLY A 434 -1.68 8.63 31.06
CA GLY A 434 -2.89 8.14 31.71
C GLY A 434 -2.67 6.88 32.56
N ILE A 435 -1.76 5.99 32.17
CA ILE A 435 -1.36 4.84 32.98
C ILE A 435 -0.56 5.29 34.21
N GLU A 436 0.39 6.21 34.04
CA GLU A 436 1.17 6.79 35.15
C GLU A 436 0.25 7.46 36.18
N ASP A 437 -0.70 8.28 35.73
CA ASP A 437 -1.66 8.98 36.58
C ASP A 437 -2.59 7.99 37.31
N LYS A 438 -3.00 6.92 36.64
CA LYS A 438 -3.91 5.88 37.20
C LYS A 438 -3.23 5.00 38.26
N TYR A 439 -1.97 4.61 38.05
CA TYR A 439 -1.30 3.61 38.90
C TYR A 439 -0.17 4.16 39.77
N GLY A 440 0.18 5.44 39.60
CA GLY A 440 1.25 6.11 40.29
C GLY A 440 2.62 5.92 39.63
N LYS A 441 3.46 6.96 39.77
CA LYS A 441 4.78 7.08 39.15
C LYS A 441 5.72 5.91 39.43
N GLU A 442 5.72 5.38 40.66
CA GLU A 442 6.63 4.29 41.03
C GLU A 442 6.26 2.97 40.34
N ALA A 443 4.98 2.59 40.38
CA ALA A 443 4.51 1.35 39.75
C ALA A 443 4.70 1.41 38.23
N TYR A 444 4.37 2.54 37.62
CA TYR A 444 4.58 2.80 36.20
C TYR A 444 6.06 2.70 35.80
N ALA A 445 6.95 3.42 36.50
CA ALA A 445 8.38 3.40 36.20
C ALA A 445 8.99 1.99 36.33
N LYS A 446 8.54 1.20 37.31
CA LYS A 446 8.99 -0.18 37.49
C LYS A 446 8.49 -1.11 36.38
N ALA A 447 7.22 -0.99 35.97
CA ALA A 447 6.67 -1.74 34.85
C ALA A 447 7.39 -1.41 33.53
N ARG A 448 7.65 -0.12 33.27
CA ARG A 448 8.42 0.36 32.12
C ARG A 448 9.80 -0.29 32.02
N ARG A 449 10.54 -0.39 33.14
CA ARG A 449 11.84 -1.09 33.16
C ARG A 449 11.74 -2.57 32.77
N TYR A 450 10.66 -3.24 33.15
CA TYR A 450 10.44 -4.63 32.74
C TYR A 450 10.10 -4.75 31.25
N THR A 451 9.33 -3.81 30.71
CA THR A 451 8.99 -3.81 29.29
C THR A 451 10.18 -3.63 28.35
N GLU A 452 11.21 -2.87 28.77
CA GLU A 452 12.47 -2.71 28.00
C GLU A 452 13.19 -4.05 27.76
N ILE A 453 13.04 -5.02 28.67
CA ILE A 453 13.65 -6.36 28.54
C ILE A 453 13.05 -7.09 27.34
N VAL A 454 11.78 -6.86 27.05
CA VAL A 454 10.98 -7.59 26.05
C VAL A 454 10.55 -6.73 24.85
N PHE A 455 11.08 -5.50 24.74
CA PHE A 455 10.80 -4.57 23.64
C PHE A 455 9.34 -4.10 23.57
N GLU A 456 8.70 -3.95 24.73
CA GLU A 456 7.29 -3.53 24.84
C GLU A 456 7.13 -2.20 25.57
N GLU A 457 8.21 -1.39 25.67
CA GLU A 457 8.17 -0.13 26.42
C GLU A 457 7.18 0.89 25.85
N ASN A 458 6.83 0.79 24.57
CA ASN A 458 5.84 1.64 23.93
C ASN A 458 4.50 0.93 23.72
N ASN A 459 4.20 -0.09 24.54
CA ASN A 459 2.95 -0.84 24.53
C ASN A 459 2.16 -0.59 25.83
N PRO A 460 1.18 0.34 25.83
CA PRO A 460 0.39 0.69 27.01
C PRO A 460 -0.27 -0.53 27.66
N GLU A 461 -0.80 -1.45 26.87
CA GLU A 461 -1.50 -2.64 27.35
C GLU A 461 -0.56 -3.58 28.12
N VAL A 462 0.67 -3.76 27.63
CA VAL A 462 1.67 -4.60 28.32
C VAL A 462 2.18 -3.93 29.59
N ILE A 463 2.35 -2.61 29.60
CA ILE A 463 2.75 -1.87 30.80
C ILE A 463 1.69 -2.03 31.89
N GLU A 464 0.42 -1.80 31.53
CA GLU A 464 -0.71 -1.94 32.46
C GLU A 464 -0.83 -3.39 32.97
N ASP A 465 -0.72 -4.40 32.08
CA ASP A 465 -0.77 -5.81 32.47
C ASP A 465 0.36 -6.20 33.43
N ILE A 466 1.59 -5.68 33.26
CA ILE A 466 2.69 -5.91 34.20
C ILE A 466 2.38 -5.32 35.59
N ILE A 467 1.77 -4.13 35.65
CA ILE A 467 1.36 -3.51 36.92
C ILE A 467 0.32 -4.40 37.62
N LEU A 468 -0.69 -4.85 36.88
CA LEU A 468 -1.74 -5.73 37.41
C LEU A 468 -1.16 -7.08 37.88
N LYS A 469 -0.31 -7.71 37.08
CA LYS A 469 0.36 -8.97 37.44
C LYS A 469 1.33 -8.82 38.61
N THR A 470 1.92 -7.64 38.80
CA THR A 470 2.73 -7.36 39.99
C THR A 470 1.89 -7.36 41.26
N LYS A 471 0.62 -6.94 41.18
CA LYS A 471 -0.33 -7.04 42.29
C LYS A 471 -0.83 -8.47 42.50
N GLU A 472 -1.02 -9.22 41.42
CA GLU A 472 -1.51 -10.61 41.44
C GLU A 472 -0.47 -11.62 41.96
N TYR A 473 0.74 -11.65 41.36
CA TYR A 473 1.78 -12.65 41.64
C TYR A 473 2.84 -12.17 42.65
N GLY A 474 2.85 -10.86 42.96
CA GLY A 474 3.85 -10.25 43.82
C GLY A 474 5.18 -9.90 43.12
N ALA A 475 5.88 -8.90 43.65
CA ALA A 475 7.07 -8.32 43.02
C ALA A 475 8.27 -9.28 42.90
N LYS A 476 8.40 -10.27 43.80
CA LYS A 476 9.47 -11.27 43.77
C LYS A 476 9.36 -12.16 42.54
N GLU A 477 8.14 -12.57 42.22
CA GLU A 477 7.85 -13.51 41.15
C GLU A 477 7.97 -12.85 39.77
N ILE A 478 7.46 -11.62 39.63
CA ILE A 478 7.70 -10.78 38.44
C ILE A 478 9.20 -10.61 38.18
N ARG A 479 9.98 -10.29 39.22
CA ARG A 479 11.44 -10.13 39.08
C ARG A 479 12.11 -11.42 38.63
N ARG A 480 11.68 -12.58 39.14
CA ARG A 480 12.20 -13.90 38.73
C ARG A 480 11.93 -14.15 37.25
N ALA A 481 10.67 -14.02 36.83
CA ALA A 481 10.25 -14.29 35.45
C ALA A 481 10.96 -13.37 34.44
N PHE A 482 10.99 -12.06 34.70
CA PHE A 482 11.74 -11.12 33.84
C PHE A 482 13.25 -11.35 33.91
N GLY A 483 13.79 -11.75 35.07
CA GLY A 483 15.22 -12.09 35.22
C GLY A 483 15.63 -13.28 34.35
N GLU A 484 14.79 -14.32 34.24
CA GLU A 484 15.02 -15.45 33.34
C GLU A 484 15.01 -15.04 31.87
N VAL A 485 14.15 -14.10 31.50
CA VAL A 485 14.07 -13.58 30.14
C VAL A 485 15.24 -12.64 29.83
N ALA A 486 15.65 -11.81 30.78
CA ALA A 486 16.76 -10.87 30.63
C ALA A 486 18.11 -11.55 30.37
N ARG A 487 18.34 -12.74 30.96
CA ARG A 487 19.55 -13.55 30.72
C ARG A 487 19.64 -14.11 29.29
N LYS A 488 18.54 -14.10 28.53
CA LYS A 488 18.55 -14.57 27.14
C LYS A 488 19.15 -13.51 26.23
N ASN A 489 19.88 -13.97 25.19
CA ASN A 489 20.37 -13.10 24.13
C ASN A 489 19.26 -12.20 23.58
N ILE A 490 19.64 -11.00 23.13
CA ILE A 490 18.71 -9.99 22.61
C ILE A 490 17.84 -10.52 21.46
N ASP A 491 18.43 -11.44 20.70
CA ASP A 491 17.83 -12.11 19.54
C ASP A 491 17.19 -13.47 19.86
N ASN A 492 16.94 -13.77 21.13
CA ASN A 492 16.29 -15.03 21.50
C ASN A 492 14.77 -14.95 21.26
N PRO A 493 14.14 -15.91 20.56
CA PRO A 493 12.70 -15.93 20.33
C PRO A 493 11.86 -15.98 21.62
N LYS A 494 12.44 -16.43 22.74
CA LYS A 494 11.80 -16.45 24.06
C LYS A 494 11.98 -15.13 24.82
N ARG A 495 12.61 -14.11 24.23
CA ARG A 495 12.74 -12.77 24.80
C ARG A 495 11.52 -11.91 24.44
N THR A 496 10.36 -12.35 24.92
CA THR A 496 9.05 -11.78 24.62
C THR A 496 8.18 -11.74 25.87
N TYR A 497 7.21 -10.82 25.91
CA TYR A 497 6.28 -10.73 27.03
C TYR A 497 5.40 -11.99 27.16
N LEU A 498 5.01 -12.60 26.04
CA LEU A 498 4.27 -13.86 26.03
C LEU A 498 5.02 -15.00 26.75
N TYR A 499 6.35 -15.04 26.67
CA TYR A 499 7.11 -16.04 27.39
C TYR A 499 7.17 -15.74 28.89
N VAL A 500 7.23 -14.46 29.29
CA VAL A 500 7.12 -14.05 30.70
C VAL A 500 5.79 -14.52 31.30
N THR A 501 4.66 -14.29 30.61
CA THR A 501 3.35 -14.70 31.12
C THR A 501 3.23 -16.22 31.24
N ARG A 502 3.88 -17.00 30.37
CA ARG A 502 3.97 -18.47 30.52
C ARG A 502 4.78 -18.91 31.74
N ILE A 503 5.86 -18.20 32.09
CA ILE A 503 6.64 -18.49 33.31
C ILE A 503 5.78 -18.24 34.55
N LEU A 504 5.05 -17.13 34.59
CA LEU A 504 4.21 -16.75 35.73
C LEU A 504 3.06 -17.75 35.93
N LYS A 505 2.40 -18.21 34.85
CA LYS A 505 1.33 -19.22 34.95
C LYS A 505 1.81 -20.53 35.56
N ARG A 506 2.98 -21.03 35.13
CA ARG A 506 3.60 -22.26 35.66
C ARG A 506 4.05 -22.19 37.12
N ALA A 507 4.07 -21.00 37.72
CA ALA A 507 4.40 -20.84 39.13
C ALA A 507 3.16 -20.89 40.04
N ASN A 508 1.97 -20.78 39.46
CA ASN A 508 0.67 -20.89 40.15
C ASN A 508 0.01 -22.28 39.98
N ASP A 509 0.49 -23.08 39.04
CA ASP A 509 0.19 -24.51 38.91
C ASP A 509 1.21 -25.32 39.74
#